data_AF-A0A955E2X1-F1
#
_entry.id   AF-A0A955E2X1-F1
#
_cell.length_a   1.000
_cell.length_b   1.000
_cell.length_c   1.000
_cell.angle_alpha   90.00
_cell.angle_beta   90.00
_cell.angle_gamma   90.00
#
_symmetry.space_group_name_H-M   'P 1'
#
loop_
_entity.id
_entity.type
_entity.pdbx_description
1 polymer ?
#
loop_
_entity_poly.entity_id
_entity_poly.type
_entity_poly.pdbx_seq_one_letter_code
_entity_poly.pdbx_strand_id
1 'polypeptide(L)'
;MPSENLDTMTGEQMLAFVRGASDQLREEIRKVVVGQRDVIDQILMAIFSRGHAMLVGVPGLAKTLLISTIADAMELEFSRIQFTPDLMPSDITGTEVIEENRSTGHRELRFVRGPIFANLILADEIN
;
A
#
# COMPACT_ATOMS: atom_id res chain seq x y z
N MET A 1 12.21 -15.50 15.38
CA MET A 1 10.78 -15.25 15.65
C MET A 1 10.14 -16.61 15.83
N PRO A 2 9.55 -16.93 17.01
CA PRO A 2 9.00 -18.26 17.21
C PRO A 2 7.76 -18.39 16.33
N SER A 3 7.78 -19.40 15.47
CA SER A 3 6.63 -19.93 14.74
C SER A 3 5.70 -20.62 15.75
N GLU A 4 5.10 -19.85 16.65
CA GLU A 4 4.00 -20.33 17.49
C GLU A 4 2.75 -20.42 16.60
N ASN A 5 2.18 -21.63 16.53
CA ASN A 5 0.97 -21.92 15.77
C ASN A 5 -0.15 -20.97 16.22
N LEU A 6 -0.49 -19.98 15.39
CA LEU A 6 -1.64 -19.10 15.60
C LEU A 6 -2.93 -19.90 15.84
N ASP A 7 -3.01 -21.11 15.30
CA ASP A 7 -4.14 -22.04 15.43
C ASP A 7 -4.33 -22.62 16.85
N THR A 8 -3.33 -22.52 17.73
CA THR A 8 -3.38 -23.04 19.11
C THR A 8 -3.55 -21.98 20.19
N MET A 9 -3.61 -20.70 19.81
CA MET A 9 -3.72 -19.58 20.75
C MET A 9 -5.16 -19.45 21.27
N THR A 10 -5.32 -19.16 22.56
CA THR A 10 -6.62 -18.75 23.10
C THR A 10 -7.01 -17.37 22.56
N GLY A 11 -8.31 -17.05 22.57
CA GLY A 11 -8.79 -15.73 22.11
C GLY A 11 -8.13 -14.55 22.84
N GLU A 12 -7.85 -14.69 24.13
CA GLU A 12 -7.16 -13.67 24.93
C GLU A 12 -5.70 -13.49 24.49
N GLN A 13 -4.99 -14.58 24.22
CA GLN A 13 -3.62 -14.55 23.71
C GLN A 13 -3.56 -13.92 22.31
N MET A 14 -4.52 -14.25 21.44
CA MET A 14 -4.60 -13.66 20.09
C MET A 14 -4.84 -12.14 20.16
N LEU A 15 -5.77 -11.69 21.01
CA LEU A 15 -6.02 -10.26 21.21
C LEU A 15 -4.81 -9.52 21.76
N ALA A 16 -4.09 -10.11 22.71
CA ALA A 16 -2.86 -9.53 23.26
C ALA A 16 -1.75 -9.44 22.20
N PHE A 17 -1.59 -10.47 21.37
CA PHE A 17 -0.63 -10.48 20.27
C PHE A 17 -0.93 -9.39 19.24
N VAL A 18 -2.17 -9.34 18.73
CA VAL A 18 -2.57 -8.33 17.72
C VAL A 18 -2.42 -6.92 18.27
N ARG A 19 -2.77 -6.69 19.55
CA ARG A 19 -2.55 -5.40 20.21
C ARG A 19 -1.08 -5.03 20.25
N GLY A 20 -0.22 -5.94 20.71
CA GLY A 20 1.22 -5.71 20.78
C GLY A 20 1.86 -5.41 19.42
N ALA A 21 1.51 -6.17 18.39
CA ALA A 21 1.97 -5.93 17.03
C ALA A 21 1.49 -4.57 16.49
N SER A 22 0.23 -4.20 16.76
CA SER A 22 -0.32 -2.91 16.33
C SER A 22 0.36 -1.73 17.03
N ASP A 23 0.72 -1.87 18.31
CA ASP A 23 1.43 -0.84 19.05
C ASP A 23 2.87 -0.69 18.55
N GLN A 24 3.56 -1.80 18.27
CA GLN A 24 4.89 -1.78 17.65
C GLN A 24 4.87 -1.09 16.28
N LEU A 25 3.89 -1.40 15.43
CA LEU A 25 3.72 -0.76 14.13
C LEU A 25 3.56 0.76 14.26
N ARG A 26 2.73 1.23 15.20
CA ARG A 26 2.55 2.67 15.46
C ARG A 26 3.85 3.34 15.88
N GLU A 27 4.65 2.70 16.73
CA GLU A 27 5.93 3.24 17.17
C GLU A 27 6.95 3.34 16.03
N GLU A 28 6.99 2.37 15.11
CA GLU A 28 7.83 2.47 13.91
C GLU A 28 7.42 3.63 13.01
N ILE A 29 6.12 3.80 12.74
CA ILE A 29 5.60 4.91 11.92
C ILE A 29 5.94 6.27 12.53
N ARG A 30 5.85 6.40 13.86
CA ARG A 30 6.12 7.66 14.59
C ARG A 30 7.56 8.15 14.50
N LYS A 31 8.51 7.27 14.18
CA LYS A 31 9.93 7.66 14.00
C LYS A 31 10.12 8.57 12.78
N VAL A 32 9.27 8.44 11.76
CA VAL A 32 9.35 9.21 10.51
C VAL A 32 8.22 10.24 10.44
N VAL A 33 7.01 9.85 10.83
CA VAL A 33 5.83 10.71 10.77
C VAL A 33 5.50 11.26 12.16
N VAL A 34 5.83 12.53 12.38
CA VAL A 34 5.56 13.20 13.64
C VAL A 34 4.16 13.82 13.61
N GLY A 35 3.36 13.56 14.64
CA GLY A 35 1.97 14.02 14.73
C GLY A 35 0.99 13.09 14.00
N GLN A 36 -0.23 13.57 13.75
CA GLN A 36 -1.25 12.85 12.96
C GLN A 36 -1.70 11.47 13.49
N ARG A 37 -1.68 11.26 14.82
CA ARG A 37 -2.06 9.98 15.45
C ARG A 37 -3.43 9.48 14.99
N ASP A 38 -4.43 10.34 15.01
CA ASP A 38 -5.80 9.96 14.65
C ASP A 38 -5.91 9.54 13.16
N VAL A 39 -5.17 10.21 12.28
CA VAL A 39 -5.13 9.91 10.84
C VAL A 39 -4.45 8.56 10.60
N ILE A 40 -3.34 8.29 11.30
CA ILE A 40 -2.65 6.98 11.24
C ILE A 40 -3.62 5.87 11.67
N ASP A 41 -4.32 6.05 12.79
CA ASP A 41 -5.28 5.06 13.28
C ASP A 41 -6.43 4.80 12.30
N GLN A 42 -6.94 5.85 11.65
CA GLN A 42 -7.98 5.72 10.61
C GLN A 42 -7.48 5.00 9.36
N ILE A 43 -6.25 5.26 8.91
CA ILE A 43 -5.66 4.57 7.76
C ILE A 43 -5.44 3.10 8.09
N LEU A 44 -4.85 2.80 9.26
CA LEU A 44 -4.63 1.41 9.69
C LEU A 44 -5.96 0.66 9.81
N MET A 45 -7.00 1.31 10.35
CA MET A 45 -8.34 0.74 10.39
C MET A 45 -8.86 0.41 8.99
N ALA A 46 -8.73 1.32 8.03
CA ALA A 46 -9.13 1.09 6.65
C ALA A 46 -8.36 -0.08 6.01
N ILE A 47 -7.04 -0.17 6.24
CA ILE A 47 -6.22 -1.27 5.72
C ILE A 47 -6.67 -2.61 6.32
N PHE A 48 -6.82 -2.71 7.64
CA PHE A 48 -7.22 -3.94 8.31
C PHE A 48 -8.65 -4.36 7.99
N SER A 49 -9.55 -3.42 7.70
CA SER A 49 -10.90 -3.70 7.22
C SER A 49 -10.99 -3.96 5.71
N ARG A 50 -9.86 -3.94 4.99
CA ARG A 50 -9.79 -4.06 3.52
C ARG A 50 -10.62 -2.99 2.80
N GLY A 51 -10.71 -1.81 3.39
CA GLY A 51 -11.40 -0.64 2.86
C GLY A 51 -10.47 0.34 2.14
N HIS A 52 -11.05 1.45 1.67
CA HIS A 52 -10.34 2.56 1.06
C HIS A 52 -10.57 3.83 1.88
N ALA A 53 -9.56 4.69 1.96
CA ALA A 53 -9.63 5.95 2.70
C ALA A 53 -9.40 7.14 1.74
N MET A 54 -10.12 8.23 1.98
CA MET A 54 -9.94 9.48 1.25
C MET A 54 -9.23 10.51 2.14
N LEU A 55 -8.04 10.93 1.74
CA LEU A 55 -7.22 11.88 2.49
C LEU A 55 -7.41 13.31 1.98
N VAL A 56 -8.33 14.05 2.60
CA VAL A 56 -8.56 15.46 2.29
C VAL A 56 -7.67 16.33 3.18
N GLY A 57 -6.99 17.30 2.57
CA GLY A 57 -6.08 18.20 3.27
C GLY A 57 -5.28 19.04 2.30
N VAL A 58 -4.73 20.15 2.78
CA VAL A 58 -3.93 21.07 1.96
C VAL A 58 -2.66 20.41 1.43
N PRO A 59 -2.12 20.85 0.27
CA PRO A 59 -0.83 20.39 -0.22
C PRO A 59 0.28 20.56 0.82
N GLY A 60 1.24 19.64 0.83
CA GLY A 60 2.41 19.72 1.72
C GLY A 60 2.22 19.09 3.11
N LEU A 61 1.07 18.47 3.43
CA LEU A 61 0.86 17.74 4.69
C LEU A 61 1.50 16.35 4.74
N ALA A 62 2.57 16.14 3.97
CA ALA A 62 3.33 14.91 3.93
C ALA A 62 2.46 13.64 3.70
N LYS A 63 1.33 13.75 2.97
CA LYS A 63 0.43 12.60 2.68
C LYS A 63 1.20 11.45 2.03
N THR A 64 2.04 11.75 1.06
CA THR A 64 2.90 10.76 0.40
C THR A 64 3.84 10.09 1.38
N LEU A 65 4.53 10.86 2.23
CA LEU A 65 5.43 10.32 3.26
C LEU A 65 4.68 9.44 4.27
N LEU A 66 3.49 9.86 4.69
CA LEU A 66 2.66 9.11 5.62
C LEU A 66 2.30 7.74 5.04
N ILE A 67 1.73 7.70 3.84
CA ILE A 67 1.29 6.45 3.22
C ILE A 67 2.47 5.56 2.84
N SER A 68 3.59 6.12 2.34
CA SER A 68 4.78 5.33 2.04
C SER A 68 5.42 4.75 3.31
N THR A 69 5.48 5.52 4.40
CA THR A 69 6.00 5.03 5.70
C THR A 69 5.16 3.88 6.24
N ILE A 70 3.83 3.95 6.12
CA ILE A 70 2.94 2.87 6.53
C ILE A 70 3.19 1.62 5.69
N ALA A 71 3.34 1.77 4.37
CA ALA A 71 3.65 0.62 3.51
C ALA A 71 4.99 -0.02 3.87
N ASP A 72 6.04 0.80 4.07
CA ASP A 72 7.38 0.32 4.45
C ASP A 72 7.35 -0.42 5.80
N ALA A 73 6.66 0.14 6.79
CA ALA A 73 6.55 -0.46 8.13
C ALA A 73 5.74 -1.77 8.14
N MET A 74 4.90 -2.00 7.13
CA MET A 74 4.10 -3.20 6.97
C MET A 74 4.66 -4.15 5.89
N GLU A 75 5.81 -3.82 5.29
CA GLU A 75 6.43 -4.55 4.17
C GLU A 75 5.46 -4.75 2.98
N LEU A 76 4.69 -3.72 2.65
CA LEU A 76 3.71 -3.72 1.56
C LEU A 76 4.29 -3.12 0.29
N GLU A 77 3.97 -3.70 -0.87
CA GLU A 77 4.22 -3.06 -2.16
C GLU A 77 3.42 -1.76 -2.25
N PHE A 78 4.14 -0.64 -2.36
CA PHE A 78 3.57 0.70 -2.48
C PHE A 78 3.63 1.21 -3.92
N SER A 79 2.54 1.82 -4.37
CA SER A 79 2.47 2.50 -5.65
C SER A 79 1.78 3.86 -5.52
N ARG A 80 2.27 4.85 -6.27
CA ARG A 80 1.68 6.19 -6.33
C ARG A 80 1.20 6.46 -7.75
N ILE A 81 -0.06 6.84 -7.88
CA ILE A 81 -0.70 7.22 -9.14
C ILE A 81 -1.07 8.70 -9.03
N GLN A 82 -0.44 9.53 -9.86
CA GLN A 82 -0.82 10.94 -10.01
C GLN A 82 -1.93 11.02 -11.04
N PHE A 83 -3.14 11.42 -10.63
CA PHE A 83 -4.23 11.64 -11.57
C PHE A 83 -3.99 12.95 -12.31
N THR A 84 -4.08 12.87 -13.64
CA THR A 84 -4.04 14.00 -14.57
C THR A 84 -5.15 13.79 -15.58
N PRO A 85 -5.68 14.87 -16.21
CA PRO A 85 -6.78 14.74 -17.17
C PRO A 85 -6.42 13.90 -18.41
N ASP A 86 -5.13 13.71 -18.68
CA ASP A 86 -4.61 12.96 -19.82
C ASP A 86 -4.35 11.47 -19.50
N LEU A 87 -4.48 11.05 -18.24
CA LEU A 87 -4.16 9.70 -17.81
C LEU A 87 -5.16 8.70 -18.42
N MET A 88 -4.66 7.73 -19.19
CA MET A 88 -5.49 6.70 -19.80
C MET A 88 -5.73 5.55 -18.81
N PRO A 89 -6.87 4.83 -18.89
CA PRO A 89 -7.09 3.65 -18.05
C PRO A 89 -5.97 2.60 -18.14
N SER A 90 -5.39 2.43 -19.34
CA SER A 90 -4.25 1.52 -19.57
C SER A 90 -2.98 1.93 -18.81
N ASP A 91 -2.81 3.21 -18.50
CA ASP A 91 -1.66 3.68 -17.71
C ASP A 91 -1.79 3.26 -16.24
N ILE A 92 -3.00 2.97 -15.77
CA ILE A 92 -3.31 2.50 -14.42
C ILE A 92 -3.35 0.97 -14.38
N THR A 93 -4.09 0.36 -15.31
CA THR A 93 -4.31 -1.09 -15.33
C THR A 93 -3.17 -1.86 -15.95
N GLY A 94 -2.36 -1.24 -16.80
CA GLY A 94 -1.36 -1.92 -17.62
C GLY A 94 -1.81 -2.12 -19.06
N THR A 95 -0.87 -2.56 -19.90
CA THR A 95 -1.03 -2.69 -21.34
C THR A 95 -0.33 -3.94 -21.89
N GLU A 96 -0.78 -4.45 -23.03
CA GLU A 96 -0.07 -5.48 -23.77
C GLU A 96 0.96 -4.85 -24.71
N VAL A 97 2.21 -5.31 -24.62
CA VAL A 97 3.30 -4.89 -25.50
C VAL A 97 3.74 -6.07 -26.37
N ILE A 98 4.04 -5.80 -27.63
CA ILE A 98 4.66 -6.80 -28.50
C ILE A 98 6.15 -6.85 -28.17
N GLU A 99 6.61 -7.98 -27.68
CA GLU A 99 8.03 -8.25 -27.45
C GLU A 99 8.54 -9.22 -28.52
N GLU A 100 9.67 -8.87 -29.14
CA GLU A 100 10.30 -9.71 -30.16
C GLU A 100 11.43 -10.52 -29.51
N ASN A 101 11.31 -11.83 -29.55
CA ASN A 101 12.36 -12.70 -29.07
C ASN A 101 13.56 -12.61 -30.03
N ARG A 102 14.63 -11.93 -29.58
CA ARG A 102 15.86 -11.68 -30.36
C ARG A 102 16.54 -12.95 -30.88
N SER A 103 16.26 -14.11 -30.29
CA SER A 103 16.86 -15.38 -30.69
C SER A 103 16.04 -16.16 -31.72
N THR A 104 14.72 -15.95 -31.76
CA THR A 104 13.81 -16.73 -32.63
C THR A 104 13.05 -15.88 -33.66
N GLY A 105 13.06 -14.55 -33.51
CA GLY A 105 12.30 -13.61 -34.35
C GLY A 105 10.78 -13.65 -34.12
N HIS A 106 10.30 -14.45 -33.15
CA HIS A 106 8.88 -14.53 -32.83
C HIS A 106 8.42 -13.30 -32.05
N ARG A 107 7.25 -12.79 -32.44
CA ARG A 107 6.55 -11.69 -31.75
C ARG A 107 5.54 -12.30 -30.78
N GLU A 108 5.68 -11.97 -29.50
CA GLU A 108 4.78 -12.40 -28.44
C GLU A 108 4.13 -11.18 -27.78
N LEU A 109 2.87 -11.32 -27.37
CA LEU A 109 2.19 -10.30 -26.57
C LEU A 109 2.54 -10.53 -25.09
N ARG A 110 3.17 -9.55 -24.46
CA ARG A 110 3.47 -9.56 -23.02
C ARG A 110 2.64 -8.50 -22.32
N PHE A 111 1.93 -8.89 -21.27
CA PHE A 111 1.25 -7.95 -20.40
C PHE A 111 2.24 -7.24 -19.47
N VAL A 112 2.25 -5.91 -19.51
CA VAL A 112 2.99 -5.05 -18.58
C VAL A 112 2.00 -4.53 -17.55
N ARG A 113 2.19 -4.95 -16.30
CA ARG A 113 1.37 -4.53 -15.15
C ARG A 113 1.47 -3.02 -14.93
N GLY A 114 0.32 -2.37 -14.82
CA GLY A 114 0.24 -0.96 -14.41
C GLY A 114 0.42 -0.77 -12.89
N PRO A 115 0.48 0.48 -12.43
CA PRO A 115 0.72 0.84 -11.03
C PRO A 115 -0.39 0.40 -10.07
N ILE A 116 -1.56 -0.04 -10.55
CA ILE A 116 -2.63 -0.58 -9.70
C ILE A 116 -2.29 -1.94 -9.09
N PHE A 117 -1.25 -2.62 -9.57
CA PHE A 117 -0.81 -3.90 -9.00
C PHE A 117 0.19 -3.66 -7.87
N ALA A 118 -0.32 -3.23 -6.72
CA ALA A 118 0.42 -3.04 -5.48
C ALA A 118 -0.51 -3.37 -4.29
N ASN A 119 0.06 -3.54 -3.09
CA ASN A 119 -0.74 -3.78 -1.89
C ASN A 119 -1.37 -2.48 -1.37
N LEU A 120 -0.65 -1.36 -1.46
CA LEU A 120 -1.11 -0.04 -1.06
C LEU A 120 -0.89 0.97 -2.19
N ILE A 121 -1.96 1.66 -2.58
CA ILE A 121 -1.95 2.62 -3.69
C ILE A 121 -2.36 3.99 -3.18
N LEU A 122 -1.50 4.98 -3.41
CA LEU A 122 -1.84 6.39 -3.24
C LEU A 122 -2.29 6.99 -4.57
N ALA A 123 -3.60 7.21 -4.72
CA ALA A 123 -4.17 8.00 -5.80
C ALA A 123 -4.16 9.49 -5.43
N ASP A 124 -3.24 10.25 -6.01
CA ASP A 124 -3.07 11.68 -5.75
C ASP A 124 -3.79 12.53 -6.81
N GLU A 125 -4.30 13.70 -6.42
CA GLU A 125 -5.08 14.63 -7.27
C GLU A 125 -6.23 13.98 -8.07
N ILE A 126 -7.02 13.10 -7.45
CA ILE A 126 -8.16 12.41 -8.08
C ILE A 126 -9.33 13.33 -8.52
N ASN A 127 -9.22 14.63 -8.25
CA ASN A 127 -10.31 15.62 -8.39
C ASN A 127 -10.50 16.15 -9.81
#